data_AF-A0A101ER35-F1
#
_entry.id   AF-A0A101ER35-F1
#
_cell.length_a   1.000
_cell.length_b   1.000
_cell.length_c   1.000
_cell.angle_alpha   90.00
_cell.angle_beta   90.00
_cell.angle_gamma   90.00
#
_symmetry.space_group_name_H-M   'P 1'
#
loop_
_entity.id
_entity.type
_entity.pdbx_description
1 polymer ?
#
loop_
_entity_poly.entity_id
_entity_poly.type
_entity_poly.pdbx_seq_one_letter_code
_entity_poly.pdbx_strand_id
1 'polypeptide(L)'
;MKKLLALFLVLGLLVTAAFAYEDVVKVNVSGTGYFNAYLDEEGIDLEGGISDLSVSISPSSGSVTAPATITAEFSIDVLGTDASLSKIAVTTDLFDLTYYNSDIYGDGYVFYYVGDRALEFTPKLGLEGISLTAYFADIVSETDLTNATNDTNNYFDDAVALKLGVTNLDLLDATLFGAFYDTDTNNATSAYGYAAHLNLTGKDILENLVVDLAYAYEATSMYLVEAQYSKSFEMEPVTLTVSPYFVYSEGAPTYYTAPWGSKLVKVGLKAEAGVTDEVTFSAELTPTYDLDANSFSLPVTLALAYDSDMAEANVSASWDDAVASATNVTIDANLTVTAVENLTVKAAAQYKVATNELGYNVDASYVYGPLTTGFFFGTLFDSNSDGTADINDYFTWYLYLKASVAF
;
A
#
# COMPACT_ATOMS: atom_id res chain seq x y z
N MET A 1 36.50 -17.43 -9.80
CA MET A 1 37.12 -17.21 -11.14
C MET A 1 36.16 -17.38 -12.32
N LYS A 2 35.42 -18.50 -12.50
CA LYS A 2 34.50 -18.66 -13.64
C LYS A 2 33.33 -17.65 -13.68
N LYS A 3 32.85 -17.20 -12.51
CA LYS A 3 31.77 -16.20 -12.36
C LYS A 3 32.23 -14.77 -12.66
N LEU A 4 33.46 -14.41 -12.26
CA LEU A 4 34.14 -13.16 -12.65
C LEU A 4 34.33 -13.11 -14.18
N LEU A 5 34.64 -14.26 -14.78
CA LEU A 5 34.76 -14.40 -16.24
C LEU A 5 33.42 -14.20 -16.95
N ALA A 6 32.30 -14.66 -16.37
CA ALA A 6 30.96 -14.44 -16.90
C ALA A 6 30.52 -12.97 -16.78
N LEU A 7 30.83 -12.31 -15.65
CA LEU A 7 30.62 -10.87 -15.48
C LEU A 7 31.48 -10.07 -16.48
N PHE A 8 32.75 -10.43 -16.68
CA PHE A 8 33.60 -9.83 -17.72
C PHE A 8 33.16 -10.18 -19.15
N LEU A 9 32.48 -11.31 -19.37
CA LEU A 9 31.92 -11.69 -20.67
C LEU A 9 30.62 -10.92 -20.97
N VAL A 10 29.77 -10.71 -19.97
CA VAL A 10 28.53 -9.92 -20.08
C VAL A 10 28.86 -8.44 -20.18
N LEU A 11 29.74 -7.91 -19.31
CA LEU A 11 30.32 -6.57 -19.46
C LEU A 11 31.05 -6.45 -20.80
N GLY A 12 31.80 -7.47 -21.21
CA GLY A 12 32.48 -7.53 -22.50
C GLY A 12 31.52 -7.50 -23.69
N LEU A 13 30.42 -8.24 -23.64
CA LEU A 13 29.38 -8.26 -24.68
C LEU A 13 28.60 -6.94 -24.73
N LEU A 14 28.27 -6.35 -23.58
CA LEU A 14 27.63 -5.03 -23.48
C LEU A 14 28.58 -3.91 -23.96
N VAL A 15 29.87 -4.01 -23.64
CA VAL A 15 30.93 -3.12 -24.12
C VAL A 15 31.19 -3.32 -25.62
N THR A 16 31.13 -4.54 -26.14
CA THR A 16 31.29 -4.82 -27.59
C THR A 16 30.08 -4.35 -28.39
N ALA A 17 28.87 -4.47 -27.83
CA ALA A 17 27.65 -3.88 -28.39
C ALA A 17 27.70 -2.33 -28.35
N ALA A 18 28.32 -1.75 -27.31
CA ALA A 18 28.58 -0.32 -27.20
C ALA A 18 29.67 0.17 -28.18
N PHE A 19 30.72 -0.61 -28.46
CA PHE A 19 31.77 -0.26 -29.42
C PHE A 19 31.39 -0.48 -30.90
N ALA A 20 30.26 -1.14 -31.18
CA ALA A 20 29.66 -1.15 -32.51
C ALA A 20 28.97 0.19 -32.87
N TYR A 21 28.88 1.12 -31.91
CA TYR A 21 28.39 2.48 -32.09
C TYR A 21 29.56 3.47 -31.95
N GLU A 22 29.68 4.41 -32.89
CA GLU A 22 30.86 5.28 -33.09
C GLU A 22 31.03 6.43 -32.06
N ASP A 23 30.30 6.45 -30.94
CA ASP A 23 30.40 7.55 -29.96
C ASP A 23 30.52 7.10 -28.49
N VAL A 24 31.11 7.98 -27.67
CA VAL A 24 31.66 7.72 -26.33
C VAL A 24 30.60 7.28 -25.31
N VAL A 25 30.39 5.96 -25.19
CA VAL A 25 29.52 5.39 -24.14
C VAL A 25 30.14 5.60 -22.74
N LYS A 26 29.40 6.27 -21.85
CA LYS A 26 29.75 6.38 -20.42
C LYS A 26 29.05 5.27 -19.65
N VAL A 27 29.83 4.41 -19.00
CA VAL A 27 29.33 3.37 -18.09
C VAL A 27 29.60 3.83 -16.67
N ASN A 28 28.55 4.05 -15.88
CA ASN A 28 28.66 4.31 -14.45
C ASN A 28 28.23 3.07 -13.68
N VAL A 29 29.08 2.63 -12.75
CA VAL A 29 28.83 1.48 -11.87
C VAL A 29 28.88 1.99 -10.44
N SER A 30 27.83 1.75 -9.66
CA SER A 30 27.77 2.10 -8.23
C SER A 30 27.25 0.90 -7.43
N GLY A 31 27.76 0.71 -6.21
CA GLY A 31 27.29 -0.34 -5.31
C GLY A 31 28.07 -0.30 -4.00
N THR A 32 27.58 -1.02 -2.99
CA THR A 32 28.21 -1.06 -1.66
C THR A 32 29.01 -2.35 -1.54
N GLY A 33 30.34 -2.22 -1.51
CA GLY A 33 31.23 -3.34 -1.23
C GLY A 33 31.39 -3.53 0.27
N TYR A 34 31.27 -4.76 0.76
CA TYR A 34 31.62 -5.11 2.13
C TYR A 34 32.53 -6.33 2.15
N PHE A 35 33.31 -6.42 3.22
CA PHE A 35 34.08 -7.61 3.54
C PHE A 35 34.06 -7.83 5.05
N ASN A 36 33.90 -9.08 5.44
CA ASN A 36 34.12 -9.57 6.78
C ASN A 36 35.45 -10.33 6.78
N ALA A 37 36.36 -9.93 7.67
CA ALA A 37 37.59 -10.66 7.93
C ALA A 37 37.39 -11.49 9.19
N TYR A 38 37.36 -12.81 9.03
CA TYR A 38 37.34 -13.77 10.13
C TYR A 38 38.80 -14.18 10.43
N LEU A 39 39.20 -14.08 11.69
CA LEU A 39 40.51 -14.54 12.15
C LEU A 39 40.29 -15.73 13.09
N ASP A 40 40.83 -16.89 12.71
CA ASP A 40 40.83 -18.08 13.54
C ASP A 40 42.22 -18.76 13.56
N GLU A 41 42.28 -19.96 14.16
CA GLU A 41 43.51 -20.72 14.33
C GLU A 41 44.08 -21.27 13.01
N GLU A 42 43.29 -21.26 11.93
CA GLU A 42 43.67 -21.73 10.60
C GLU A 42 44.13 -20.59 9.67
N GLY A 43 43.77 -19.34 9.95
CA GLY A 43 44.31 -18.16 9.25
C GLY A 43 43.41 -16.92 9.28
N ILE A 44 43.65 -16.01 8.33
CA ILE A 44 42.73 -14.92 8.01
C ILE A 44 41.85 -15.40 6.85
N ASP A 45 40.56 -15.57 7.11
CA ASP A 45 39.54 -15.79 6.08
C ASP A 45 38.86 -14.47 5.73
N LEU A 46 38.76 -14.21 4.43
CA LEU A 46 38.14 -13.00 3.89
C LEU A 46 36.87 -13.41 3.15
N GLU A 47 35.73 -13.06 3.72
CA GLU A 47 34.43 -13.16 3.05
C GLU A 47 34.00 -11.76 2.61
N GLY A 48 33.40 -11.61 1.44
CA GLY A 48 32.93 -10.31 0.96
C GLY A 48 32.04 -10.39 -0.26
N GLY A 49 31.26 -9.34 -0.47
CA GLY A 49 30.26 -9.24 -1.52
C GLY A 49 30.02 -7.78 -1.95
N ILE A 50 29.20 -7.60 -2.97
CA ILE A 50 28.72 -6.29 -3.43
C ILE A 50 27.20 -6.33 -3.35
N SER A 51 26.61 -5.51 -2.48
CA SER A 51 25.16 -5.28 -2.47
C SER A 51 24.82 -4.05 -3.31
N ASP A 52 23.58 -3.99 -3.81
CA ASP A 52 23.00 -2.81 -4.46
C ASP A 52 23.79 -2.33 -5.70
N LEU A 53 24.28 -3.27 -6.50
CA LEU A 53 25.05 -2.96 -7.71
C LEU A 53 24.14 -2.40 -8.81
N SER A 54 24.23 -1.10 -9.07
CA SER A 54 23.61 -0.41 -10.20
C SER A 54 24.63 -0.18 -11.32
N VAL A 55 24.26 -0.57 -12.54
CA VAL A 55 25.02 -0.27 -13.77
C VAL A 55 24.15 0.58 -14.68
N SER A 56 24.58 1.81 -14.94
CA SER A 56 23.94 2.70 -15.92
C SER A 56 24.86 2.88 -17.12
N ILE A 57 24.28 2.75 -18.31
CA ILE A 57 24.96 2.97 -19.58
C ILE A 57 24.30 4.18 -20.24
N SER A 58 25.07 5.25 -20.39
CA SER A 58 24.66 6.47 -21.10
C SER A 58 25.48 6.59 -22.38
N PRO A 59 24.92 6.27 -23.56
CA PRO A 59 25.54 6.59 -24.84
C PRO A 59 25.68 8.12 -24.93
N SER A 60 26.89 8.64 -25.13
CA SER A 60 27.01 10.04 -25.56
C SER A 60 26.61 10.10 -27.02
N SER A 61 25.43 10.64 -27.32
CA SER A 61 25.03 11.22 -28.61
C SER A 61 25.80 10.75 -29.85
N GLY A 62 25.29 9.71 -30.52
CA GLY A 62 25.66 9.34 -31.87
C GLY A 62 24.48 8.62 -32.53
N SER A 63 24.01 9.14 -33.67
CA SER A 63 23.00 8.63 -34.63
C SER A 63 21.67 7.97 -34.19
N VAL A 64 21.32 7.89 -32.91
CA VAL A 64 19.91 7.79 -32.48
C VAL A 64 19.44 9.21 -32.23
N THR A 65 18.28 9.59 -32.77
CA THR A 65 17.74 10.96 -32.75
C THR A 65 17.46 11.55 -31.35
N ALA A 66 17.86 10.89 -30.26
CA ALA A 66 17.86 11.42 -28.90
C ALA A 66 18.86 10.62 -28.03
N PRO A 67 19.50 11.23 -27.01
CA PRO A 67 20.22 10.47 -25.99
C PRO A 67 19.27 9.48 -25.31
N ALA A 68 19.67 8.21 -25.20
CA ALA A 68 18.90 7.18 -24.52
C ALA A 68 19.63 6.79 -23.23
N THR A 69 18.97 6.81 -22.08
CA THR A 69 19.52 6.26 -20.85
C THR A 69 19.06 4.83 -20.72
N ILE A 70 20.00 3.88 -20.59
CA ILE A 70 19.70 2.48 -20.31
C ILE A 70 20.14 2.19 -18.87
N THR A 71 19.18 1.78 -18.04
CA THR A 71 19.42 1.39 -16.64
C THR A 71 19.03 -0.07 -16.49
N ALA A 72 19.87 -0.85 -15.81
CA ALA A 72 19.55 -2.22 -15.46
C ALA A 72 19.83 -2.45 -13.96
N GLU A 73 18.87 -3.04 -13.27
CA GLU A 73 18.91 -3.30 -11.84
C GLU A 73 19.16 -4.78 -11.59
N PHE A 74 20.25 -5.08 -10.90
CA PHE A 74 20.66 -6.43 -10.56
C PHE A 74 20.92 -6.53 -9.05
N SER A 75 20.53 -7.65 -8.47
CA SER A 75 20.93 -8.04 -7.12
C SER A 75 21.81 -9.28 -7.19
N ILE A 76 22.80 -9.35 -6.32
CA ILE A 76 23.68 -10.50 -6.13
C ILE A 76 23.69 -10.78 -4.62
N ASP A 77 23.36 -12.01 -4.23
CA ASP A 77 23.36 -12.40 -2.82
C ASP A 77 24.78 -12.35 -2.21
N VAL A 78 24.86 -12.31 -0.88
CA VAL A 78 26.04 -12.08 -0.06
C VAL A 78 27.21 -13.00 -0.40
N LEU A 79 26.92 -14.22 -0.84
CA LEU A 79 27.91 -15.23 -1.19
C LEU A 79 28.21 -15.31 -2.70
N GLY A 80 27.59 -14.45 -3.53
CA GLY A 80 27.67 -14.50 -4.99
C GLY A 80 27.14 -15.83 -5.57
N THR A 81 26.29 -16.51 -4.82
CA THR A 81 25.63 -17.77 -5.16
C THR A 81 24.52 -17.53 -6.16
N ASP A 82 23.69 -16.52 -5.90
CA ASP A 82 22.53 -16.16 -6.70
C ASP A 82 22.67 -14.74 -7.26
N ALA A 83 22.25 -14.56 -8.51
CA ALA A 83 22.16 -13.28 -9.18
C ALA A 83 20.78 -13.16 -9.81
N SER A 84 20.09 -12.05 -9.55
CA SER A 84 18.77 -11.76 -10.10
C SER A 84 18.79 -10.43 -10.82
N LEU A 85 18.22 -10.40 -12.03
CA LEU A 85 17.81 -9.17 -12.70
C LEU A 85 16.41 -8.83 -12.19
N SER A 86 16.17 -7.61 -11.72
CA SER A 86 14.81 -7.15 -11.37
C SER A 86 14.18 -6.38 -12.53
N LYS A 87 14.95 -5.49 -13.18
CA LYS A 87 14.42 -4.53 -14.14
C LYS A 87 15.44 -4.08 -15.18
N ILE A 88 14.98 -3.86 -16.41
CA ILE A 88 15.72 -3.12 -17.46
C ILE A 88 14.84 -1.97 -17.92
N ALA A 89 15.34 -0.73 -17.88
CA ALA A 89 14.65 0.45 -18.35
C ALA A 89 15.45 1.17 -19.45
N VAL A 90 14.75 1.62 -20.48
CA VAL A 90 15.25 2.46 -21.57
C VAL A 90 14.43 3.74 -21.60
N THR A 91 15.07 4.86 -21.32
CA THR A 91 14.45 6.19 -21.32
C THR A 91 15.01 7.02 -22.46
N THR A 92 14.14 7.54 -23.32
CA THR A 92 14.50 8.39 -24.46
C THR A 92 13.64 9.64 -24.48
N ASP A 93 13.95 10.64 -25.32
CA ASP A 93 13.06 11.81 -25.47
C ASP A 93 11.70 11.46 -26.12
N LEU A 94 11.57 10.29 -26.74
CA LEU A 94 10.38 9.88 -27.50
C LEU A 94 9.49 8.86 -26.77
N PHE A 95 10.08 8.04 -25.92
CA PHE A 95 9.38 7.00 -25.16
C PHE A 95 10.23 6.52 -23.99
N ASP A 96 9.55 5.90 -23.03
CA ASP A 96 10.14 5.09 -21.98
C ASP A 96 9.69 3.63 -22.18
N LEU A 97 10.61 2.69 -21.99
CA LEU A 97 10.36 1.25 -22.07
C LEU A 97 10.94 0.59 -20.83
N THR A 98 10.15 -0.17 -20.10
CA THR A 98 10.62 -0.90 -18.92
C THR A 98 10.23 -2.36 -19.01
N TYR A 99 11.21 -3.25 -18.88
CA TYR A 99 11.02 -4.68 -18.68
C TYR A 99 11.20 -5.01 -17.19
N TYR A 100 10.22 -5.68 -16.61
CA TYR A 100 10.25 -6.20 -15.25
C TYR A 100 10.42 -7.73 -15.31
N ASN A 101 11.34 -8.25 -14.51
CA ASN A 101 11.68 -9.67 -14.44
C ASN A 101 11.15 -10.34 -13.15
N SER A 102 10.16 -9.69 -12.51
CA SER A 102 9.38 -10.18 -11.37
C SER A 102 8.00 -9.51 -11.37
N ASP A 103 7.06 -10.08 -10.61
CA ASP A 103 5.69 -9.59 -10.45
C ASP A 103 5.61 -8.07 -10.32
N ILE A 104 4.74 -7.44 -11.12
CA ILE A 104 4.38 -6.03 -10.91
C ILE A 104 3.36 -5.96 -9.77
N TYR A 105 3.84 -5.84 -8.53
CA TYR A 105 3.06 -5.26 -7.44
C TYR A 105 3.37 -3.76 -7.40
N GLY A 106 2.51 -2.91 -7.99
CA GLY A 106 2.81 -1.48 -7.89
C GLY A 106 1.72 -0.48 -8.24
N ASP A 107 0.93 -0.71 -9.30
CA ASP A 107 0.12 0.41 -9.81
C ASP A 107 -1.37 0.30 -9.47
N GLY A 108 -1.85 -0.78 -8.84
CA GLY A 108 -3.27 -0.94 -8.42
C GLY A 108 -4.30 -1.02 -9.57
N TYR A 109 -3.92 -0.60 -10.78
CA TYR A 109 -4.71 -0.64 -12.01
C TYR A 109 -4.41 -1.86 -12.88
N VAL A 110 -3.31 -2.55 -12.61
CA VAL A 110 -2.72 -3.58 -13.48
C VAL A 110 -2.62 -4.87 -12.69
N PHE A 111 -3.32 -5.90 -13.16
CA PHE A 111 -3.01 -7.31 -12.97
C PHE A 111 -2.47 -7.70 -11.57
N TYR A 112 -3.36 -8.00 -10.62
CA TYR A 112 -2.95 -8.43 -9.27
C TYR A 112 -2.05 -9.69 -9.27
N TYR A 113 -2.10 -10.52 -10.31
CA TYR A 113 -1.47 -11.85 -10.28
C TYR A 113 -1.14 -12.44 -11.67
N VAL A 114 -0.79 -11.60 -12.64
CA VAL A 114 -0.89 -11.97 -14.08
C VAL A 114 0.46 -12.00 -14.79
N GLY A 115 1.55 -12.20 -14.03
CA GLY A 115 2.79 -12.63 -14.65
C GLY A 115 4.07 -12.38 -13.86
N ASP A 116 4.98 -13.36 -13.94
CA ASP A 116 6.36 -13.28 -13.45
C ASP A 116 7.16 -12.19 -14.20
N ARG A 117 6.72 -11.78 -15.40
CA ARG A 117 7.43 -10.87 -16.31
C ARG A 117 6.47 -9.97 -17.07
N ALA A 118 6.86 -8.70 -17.24
CA ALA A 118 6.06 -7.72 -17.96
C ALA A 118 6.90 -6.66 -18.66
N LEU A 119 6.33 -6.11 -19.73
CA LEU A 119 6.88 -5.01 -20.52
C LEU A 119 5.92 -3.81 -20.47
N GLU A 120 6.43 -2.68 -20.03
CA GLU A 120 5.75 -1.39 -19.98
C GLU A 120 6.32 -0.45 -21.04
N PHE A 121 5.47 0.10 -21.89
CA PHE A 121 5.85 1.06 -22.93
C PHE A 121 5.04 2.35 -22.82
N THR A 122 5.73 3.47 -22.62
CA THR A 122 5.13 4.79 -22.41
C THR A 122 5.64 5.77 -23.47
N PRO A 123 4.89 6.03 -24.55
CA PRO A 123 5.27 7.05 -25.54
C PRO A 123 5.16 8.47 -24.96
N LYS A 124 6.13 9.34 -25.28
CA LYS A 124 6.11 10.77 -24.95
C LYS A 124 5.35 11.53 -26.02
N LEU A 125 4.03 11.62 -25.84
CA LEU A 125 3.11 12.19 -26.83
C LEU A 125 3.30 13.69 -27.10
N GLY A 126 3.96 14.42 -26.19
CA GLY A 126 4.11 15.87 -26.29
C GLY A 126 2.79 16.65 -26.14
N LEU A 127 1.74 15.97 -25.66
CA LEU A 127 0.43 16.56 -25.38
C LEU A 127 0.32 16.80 -23.87
N GLU A 128 0.01 18.04 -23.49
CA GLU A 128 -0.11 18.41 -22.08
C GLU A 128 -1.33 17.72 -21.44
N GLY A 129 -1.10 17.06 -20.30
CA GLY A 129 -2.14 16.40 -19.52
C GLY A 129 -2.75 15.14 -20.16
N ILE A 130 -2.08 14.53 -21.15
CA ILE A 130 -2.44 13.22 -21.68
C ILE A 130 -1.24 12.27 -21.56
N SER A 131 -1.43 11.13 -20.90
CA SER A 131 -0.45 10.04 -20.83
C SER A 131 -1.03 8.76 -21.43
N LEU A 132 -0.18 7.99 -22.10
CA LEU A 132 -0.55 6.66 -22.61
C LEU A 132 0.55 5.69 -22.21
N THR A 133 0.17 4.54 -21.68
CA THR A 133 1.07 3.44 -21.37
C THR A 133 0.45 2.14 -21.86
N ALA A 134 1.25 1.32 -22.54
CA ALA A 134 0.89 -0.03 -22.95
C ALA A 134 1.66 -1.04 -22.08
N TYR A 135 0.97 -2.10 -21.69
CA TYR A 135 1.53 -3.20 -20.92
C TYR A 135 1.36 -4.50 -21.68
N PHE A 136 2.40 -5.34 -21.64
CA PHE A 136 2.39 -6.68 -22.17
C PHE A 136 2.91 -7.61 -21.07
N ALA A 137 2.24 -8.73 -20.81
CA ALA A 137 2.61 -9.66 -19.74
C ALA A 137 2.41 -11.11 -20.17
N ASP A 138 3.10 -11.99 -19.45
CA ASP A 138 3.10 -13.46 -19.62
C ASP A 138 2.50 -14.07 -18.35
N ILE A 139 1.34 -14.72 -18.44
CA ILE A 139 0.46 -15.06 -17.31
C ILE A 139 0.87 -16.38 -16.68
N VAL A 140 1.42 -17.28 -17.49
CA VAL A 140 1.94 -18.56 -17.05
C VAL A 140 3.44 -18.58 -17.29
N SER A 141 4.21 -19.19 -16.39
CA SER A 141 5.63 -19.47 -16.64
C SER A 141 5.77 -20.50 -17.76
N GLU A 142 5.58 -20.10 -19.01
CA GLU A 142 5.88 -20.93 -20.18
C GLU A 142 7.38 -20.88 -20.45
N THR A 143 8.17 -21.51 -19.58
CA THR A 143 9.56 -21.82 -19.93
C THR A 143 9.58 -23.05 -20.83
N ASP A 144 9.29 -22.89 -22.14
CA ASP A 144 9.66 -23.94 -23.10
C ASP A 144 11.18 -23.95 -23.30
N LEU A 145 11.86 -24.59 -22.35
CA LEU A 145 13.31 -24.82 -22.39
C LEU A 145 13.68 -25.98 -23.33
N THR A 146 12.70 -26.61 -24.01
CA THR A 146 12.87 -27.92 -24.65
C THR A 146 12.81 -27.94 -26.16
N ASN A 147 12.43 -26.86 -26.85
CA ASN A 147 12.45 -26.85 -28.31
C ASN A 147 12.98 -25.55 -28.92
N ALA A 148 14.23 -25.59 -29.36
CA ALA A 148 14.83 -24.57 -30.25
C ALA A 148 14.28 -24.62 -31.69
N THR A 149 13.03 -25.02 -31.87
CA THR A 149 12.32 -24.97 -33.15
C THR A 149 11.35 -23.80 -33.11
N ASN A 150 11.70 -22.77 -33.88
CA ASN A 150 11.12 -21.43 -34.02
C ASN A 150 9.62 -21.33 -34.41
N ASP A 151 8.72 -22.20 -33.94
CA ASP A 151 7.33 -22.17 -34.44
C ASP A 151 6.27 -21.54 -33.50
N THR A 152 6.55 -21.22 -32.23
CA THR A 152 5.64 -20.42 -31.38
C THR A 152 6.34 -19.77 -30.16
N ASN A 153 7.47 -19.08 -30.36
CA ASN A 153 8.10 -18.29 -29.28
C ASN A 153 7.33 -16.97 -29.10
N ASN A 154 6.20 -17.00 -28.40
CA ASN A 154 5.51 -15.78 -28.04
C ASN A 154 5.87 -15.44 -26.58
N TYR A 155 6.64 -14.38 -26.40
CA TYR A 155 6.81 -13.78 -25.08
C TYR A 155 5.83 -12.59 -25.00
N PHE A 156 5.13 -12.44 -23.87
CA PHE A 156 4.17 -11.36 -23.61
C PHE A 156 2.89 -11.38 -24.48
N ASP A 157 2.39 -12.55 -24.86
CA ASP A 157 1.14 -12.72 -25.61
C ASP A 157 -0.07 -13.05 -24.74
N ASP A 158 0.15 -13.51 -23.51
CA ASP A 158 -0.94 -13.88 -22.62
C ASP A 158 -1.77 -12.68 -22.13
N ALA A 159 -1.17 -11.50 -21.98
CA ALA A 159 -1.89 -10.28 -21.56
C ALA A 159 -1.42 -9.02 -22.31
N VAL A 160 -2.39 -8.22 -22.74
CA VAL A 160 -2.17 -6.86 -23.27
C VAL A 160 -3.09 -5.88 -22.56
N ALA A 161 -2.55 -4.77 -22.09
CA ALA A 161 -3.33 -3.70 -21.49
C ALA A 161 -2.89 -2.30 -21.94
N LEU A 162 -3.82 -1.36 -21.83
CA LEU A 162 -3.63 0.06 -22.16
C LEU A 162 -4.13 0.91 -20.99
N LYS A 163 -3.33 1.86 -20.56
CA LYS A 163 -3.65 2.89 -19.56
C LYS A 163 -3.57 4.27 -20.22
N LEU A 164 -4.64 5.04 -20.12
CA LEU A 164 -4.77 6.41 -20.61
C LEU A 164 -5.06 7.32 -19.40
N GLY A 165 -4.14 8.23 -19.11
CA GLY A 165 -4.35 9.28 -18.11
C GLY A 165 -4.70 10.60 -18.78
N VAL A 166 -5.69 11.31 -18.22
CA VAL A 166 -6.10 12.65 -18.66
C VAL A 166 -6.18 13.55 -17.44
N THR A 167 -5.28 14.52 -17.33
CA THR A 167 -5.13 15.38 -16.13
C THR A 167 -5.50 16.86 -16.38
N ASN A 168 -6.12 17.17 -17.51
CA ASN A 168 -6.42 18.53 -17.97
C ASN A 168 -7.91 18.77 -18.24
N LEU A 169 -8.81 18.00 -17.61
CA LEU A 169 -10.23 18.35 -17.64
C LEU A 169 -10.52 19.39 -16.53
N ASP A 170 -11.56 20.21 -16.75
CA ASP A 170 -11.86 21.35 -15.90
C ASP A 170 -12.09 20.96 -14.43
N LEU A 171 -12.87 19.90 -14.16
CA LEU A 171 -13.32 19.54 -12.81
C LEU A 171 -12.90 18.13 -12.36
N LEU A 172 -12.29 17.34 -13.25
CA LEU A 172 -11.95 15.94 -13.01
C LEU A 172 -10.61 15.61 -13.68
N ASP A 173 -9.88 14.67 -13.10
CA ASP A 173 -8.92 13.86 -13.85
C ASP A 173 -9.51 12.48 -14.09
N ALA A 174 -9.06 11.84 -15.16
CA ALA A 174 -9.54 10.52 -15.54
C ALA A 174 -8.36 9.60 -15.84
N THR A 175 -8.42 8.38 -15.30
CA THR A 175 -7.55 7.27 -15.71
C THR A 175 -8.44 6.17 -16.26
N LEU A 176 -8.29 5.87 -17.55
CA LEU A 176 -8.93 4.74 -18.21
C LEU A 176 -7.91 3.62 -18.39
N PHE A 177 -8.29 2.42 -17.99
CA PHE A 177 -7.53 1.20 -18.18
C PHE A 177 -8.38 0.16 -18.92
N GLY A 178 -7.77 -0.58 -19.84
CA GLY A 178 -8.40 -1.69 -20.53
C GLY A 178 -7.41 -2.81 -20.78
N ALA A 179 -7.82 -4.05 -20.57
CA ALA A 179 -6.98 -5.23 -20.70
C ALA A 179 -7.70 -6.39 -21.40
N PHE A 180 -6.94 -7.19 -22.13
CA PHE A 180 -7.31 -8.49 -22.67
C PHE A 180 -6.28 -9.51 -22.20
N TYR A 181 -6.73 -10.68 -21.79
CA TYR A 181 -5.86 -11.72 -21.28
C TYR A 181 -6.36 -13.13 -21.61
N ASP A 182 -5.45 -14.08 -21.75
CA ASP A 182 -5.78 -15.49 -21.67
C ASP A 182 -6.09 -15.87 -20.22
N THR A 183 -7.14 -16.65 -20.04
CA THR A 183 -7.67 -17.08 -18.74
C THR A 183 -7.53 -18.57 -18.53
N ASP A 184 -7.04 -19.30 -19.52
CA ASP A 184 -6.80 -20.71 -19.35
C ASP A 184 -5.45 -20.99 -18.70
N THR A 185 -5.32 -22.23 -18.22
CA THR A 185 -4.09 -22.75 -17.61
C THR A 185 -3.57 -23.95 -18.41
N ASN A 186 -4.05 -24.10 -19.65
CA ASN A 186 -3.86 -25.30 -20.46
C ASN A 186 -3.67 -24.92 -21.92
N ASN A 187 -2.45 -25.12 -22.42
CA ASN A 187 -2.00 -24.89 -23.81
C ASN A 187 -2.84 -25.48 -24.96
N ALA A 188 -3.91 -26.22 -24.67
CA ALA A 188 -4.80 -26.86 -25.63
C ALA A 188 -6.19 -26.20 -25.76
N THR A 189 -6.49 -25.20 -24.94
CA THR A 189 -7.71 -24.37 -25.04
C THR A 189 -7.34 -22.92 -25.32
N SER A 190 -8.32 -22.05 -25.53
CA SER A 190 -8.11 -20.62 -25.43
C SER A 190 -9.38 -20.04 -24.82
N ALA A 191 -9.26 -19.46 -23.63
CA ALA A 191 -10.37 -18.78 -22.96
C ALA A 191 -9.93 -17.35 -22.72
N TYR A 192 -10.66 -16.36 -23.23
CA TYR A 192 -10.24 -14.97 -23.15
C TYR A 192 -11.05 -14.19 -22.12
N GLY A 193 -10.32 -13.46 -21.27
CA GLY A 193 -10.86 -12.46 -20.38
C GLY A 193 -10.62 -11.05 -20.89
N TYR A 194 -11.44 -10.12 -20.44
CA TYR A 194 -11.22 -8.70 -20.65
C TYR A 194 -11.66 -7.90 -19.44
N ALA A 195 -10.98 -6.79 -19.20
CA ALA A 195 -11.30 -5.87 -18.11
C ALA A 195 -11.22 -4.41 -18.59
N ALA A 196 -12.06 -3.57 -18.01
CA ALA A 196 -12.02 -2.13 -18.17
C ALA A 196 -12.18 -1.48 -16.80
N HIS A 197 -11.40 -0.44 -16.55
CA HIS A 197 -11.48 0.33 -15.31
C HIS A 197 -11.41 1.82 -15.63
N LEU A 198 -12.32 2.60 -15.06
CA LEU A 198 -12.32 4.05 -15.13
C LEU A 198 -12.25 4.59 -13.70
N ASN A 199 -11.17 5.29 -13.39
CA ASN A 199 -11.04 6.08 -12.19
C ASN A 199 -11.19 7.56 -12.54
N LEU A 200 -12.00 8.28 -11.76
CA LEU A 200 -12.16 9.72 -11.85
C LEU A 200 -11.79 10.32 -10.50
N THR A 201 -10.93 11.34 -10.51
CA THR A 201 -10.59 12.13 -9.32
C THR A 201 -11.02 13.57 -9.51
N GLY A 202 -11.69 14.14 -8.50
CA GLY A 202 -12.22 15.49 -8.60
C GLY A 202 -11.21 16.58 -8.29
N LYS A 203 -11.44 17.75 -8.92
CA LYS A 203 -10.66 18.98 -8.76
C LYS A 203 -11.51 20.12 -8.26
N ASP A 204 -10.85 21.15 -7.74
CA ASP A 204 -11.46 22.39 -7.27
C ASP A 204 -12.63 22.14 -6.31
N ILE A 205 -13.86 22.46 -6.73
CA ILE A 205 -15.06 22.27 -5.89
C ILE A 205 -15.37 20.79 -5.61
N LEU A 206 -14.88 19.89 -6.48
CA LEU A 206 -14.99 18.44 -6.38
C LEU A 206 -13.73 17.79 -5.80
N GLU A 207 -12.78 18.57 -5.28
CA GLU A 207 -11.63 18.02 -4.55
C GLU A 207 -12.09 16.97 -3.53
N ASN A 208 -11.38 15.84 -3.46
CA ASN A 208 -11.69 14.63 -2.70
C ASN A 208 -12.85 13.75 -3.23
N LEU A 209 -13.44 14.07 -4.39
CA LEU A 209 -14.29 13.11 -5.11
C LEU A 209 -13.41 12.06 -5.75
N VAL A 210 -13.72 10.79 -5.53
CA VAL A 210 -13.15 9.66 -6.27
C VAL A 210 -14.29 8.77 -6.73
N VAL A 211 -14.27 8.38 -8.00
CA VAL A 211 -15.24 7.46 -8.58
C VAL A 211 -14.48 6.37 -9.33
N ASP A 212 -14.77 5.12 -8.98
CA ASP A 212 -14.15 3.94 -9.56
C ASP A 212 -15.24 3.07 -10.21
N LEU A 213 -15.10 2.87 -11.52
CA LEU A 213 -16.00 2.04 -12.31
C LEU A 213 -15.18 0.92 -12.95
N ALA A 214 -15.39 -0.32 -12.52
CA ALA A 214 -14.73 -1.47 -13.11
C ALA A 214 -15.74 -2.42 -13.75
N TYR A 215 -15.32 -3.04 -14.84
CA TYR A 215 -15.98 -4.17 -15.46
C TYR A 215 -14.94 -5.21 -15.81
N ALA A 216 -15.22 -6.47 -15.51
CA ALA A 216 -14.39 -7.59 -15.96
C ALA A 216 -15.28 -8.72 -16.44
N TYR A 217 -14.77 -9.50 -17.39
CA TYR A 217 -15.39 -10.72 -17.87
C TYR A 217 -14.32 -11.78 -18.07
N GLU A 218 -14.57 -12.95 -17.50
CA GLU A 218 -13.80 -14.17 -17.74
C GLU A 218 -14.80 -15.27 -18.13
N ALA A 219 -15.36 -15.97 -17.14
CA ALA A 219 -16.49 -16.88 -17.31
C ALA A 219 -17.85 -16.20 -17.05
N THR A 220 -17.87 -15.21 -16.16
CA THR A 220 -19.05 -14.43 -15.79
C THR A 220 -18.70 -12.95 -15.74
N SER A 221 -19.70 -12.09 -16.00
CA SER A 221 -19.54 -10.65 -15.85
C SER A 221 -19.39 -10.27 -14.39
N MET A 222 -18.49 -9.32 -14.14
CA MET A 222 -18.18 -8.77 -12.83
C MET A 222 -18.12 -7.26 -12.98
N TYR A 223 -18.59 -6.53 -11.97
CA TYR A 223 -18.62 -5.08 -12.04
C TYR A 223 -18.48 -4.44 -10.66
N LEU A 224 -17.87 -3.25 -10.65
CA LEU A 224 -17.70 -2.40 -9.49
C LEU A 224 -18.18 -1.00 -9.85
N VAL A 225 -18.99 -0.43 -8.98
CA VAL A 225 -19.31 1.00 -8.96
C VAL A 225 -19.04 1.48 -7.56
N GLU A 226 -18.00 2.27 -7.40
CA GLU A 226 -17.61 2.90 -6.15
C GLU A 226 -17.52 4.40 -6.33
N ALA A 227 -18.05 5.15 -5.36
CA ALA A 227 -17.97 6.59 -5.33
C ALA A 227 -17.81 7.06 -3.90
N GLN A 228 -16.81 7.89 -3.67
CA GLN A 228 -16.51 8.48 -2.38
C GLN A 228 -16.28 9.97 -2.53
N TYR A 229 -16.77 10.73 -1.57
CA TYR A 229 -16.50 12.17 -1.48
C TYR A 229 -16.28 12.52 -0.03
N SER A 230 -15.48 13.55 0.23
CA SER A 230 -15.34 14.09 1.57
C SER A 230 -15.11 15.59 1.52
N LYS A 231 -15.86 16.33 2.33
CA LYS A 231 -15.69 17.78 2.44
C LYS A 231 -15.93 18.27 3.85
N SER A 232 -15.01 19.10 4.32
CA SER A 232 -15.14 19.85 5.57
C SER A 232 -15.66 21.25 5.30
N PHE A 233 -16.57 21.69 6.16
CA PHE A 233 -17.15 23.01 6.19
C PHE A 233 -16.79 23.66 7.53
N GLU A 234 -15.96 24.68 7.49
CA GLU A 234 -15.58 25.46 8.67
C GLU A 234 -16.68 26.46 9.02
N MET A 235 -17.25 26.31 10.22
CA MET A 235 -18.34 27.12 10.76
C MET A 235 -18.06 27.44 12.22
N GLU A 236 -17.13 28.36 12.48
CA GLU A 236 -16.64 28.70 13.83
C GLU A 236 -17.77 28.76 14.89
N PRO A 237 -17.69 27.98 15.99
CA PRO A 237 -16.56 27.18 16.48
C PRO A 237 -16.56 25.70 16.02
N VAL A 238 -17.34 25.35 15.00
CA VAL A 238 -17.61 23.96 14.57
C VAL A 238 -17.03 23.70 13.19
N THR A 239 -16.35 22.57 13.04
CA THR A 239 -16.01 21.97 11.74
C THR A 239 -16.98 20.84 11.46
N LEU A 240 -17.65 20.85 10.30
CA LEU A 240 -18.51 19.76 9.86
C LEU A 240 -17.90 19.06 8.65
N THR A 241 -17.58 17.79 8.79
CA THR A 241 -17.14 16.92 7.69
C THR A 241 -18.28 16.02 7.25
N VAL A 242 -18.52 15.99 5.94
CA VAL A 242 -19.53 15.14 5.29
C VAL A 242 -18.82 14.23 4.29
N SER A 243 -18.97 12.91 4.46
CA SER A 243 -18.24 11.90 3.71
C SER A 243 -19.19 10.81 3.16
N PRO A 244 -19.95 11.09 2.09
CA PRO A 244 -20.78 10.06 1.47
C PRO A 244 -19.90 9.02 0.76
N TYR A 245 -20.33 7.78 0.85
CA TYR A 245 -19.67 6.63 0.25
C TYR A 245 -20.72 5.66 -0.30
N PHE A 246 -20.51 5.23 -1.53
CA PHE A 246 -21.33 4.26 -2.22
C PHE A 246 -20.42 3.19 -2.79
N VAL A 247 -20.79 1.92 -2.60
CA VAL A 247 -20.16 0.82 -3.31
C VAL A 247 -21.21 -0.21 -3.69
N TYR A 248 -21.16 -0.64 -4.94
CA TYR A 248 -21.91 -1.77 -5.44
C TYR A 248 -20.98 -2.61 -6.29
N SER A 249 -20.77 -3.85 -5.85
CA SER A 249 -19.91 -4.80 -6.56
C SER A 249 -20.56 -6.17 -6.67
N GLU A 250 -20.33 -6.83 -7.81
CA GLU A 250 -20.66 -8.24 -8.01
C GLU A 250 -19.51 -9.00 -8.66
N GLY A 251 -19.31 -10.22 -8.16
CA GLY A 251 -18.17 -11.05 -8.53
C GLY A 251 -16.90 -10.68 -7.77
N ALA A 252 -15.81 -11.35 -8.11
CA ALA A 252 -14.47 -11.09 -7.59
C ALA A 252 -13.48 -11.51 -8.69
N PRO A 253 -13.00 -10.57 -9.53
CA PRO A 253 -12.06 -10.90 -10.58
C PRO A 253 -10.76 -11.41 -9.98
N THR A 254 -10.16 -12.41 -10.63
CA THR A 254 -8.92 -13.04 -10.20
C THR A 254 -7.75 -12.04 -10.13
N TYR A 255 -7.86 -10.94 -10.88
CA TYR A 255 -6.75 -10.07 -11.23
C TYR A 255 -6.93 -8.59 -10.81
N TYR A 256 -7.91 -8.26 -9.95
CA TYR A 256 -8.14 -6.87 -9.51
C TYR A 256 -8.50 -6.78 -8.01
N THR A 257 -7.75 -5.96 -7.26
CA THR A 257 -8.01 -5.70 -5.83
C THR A 257 -8.88 -4.47 -5.64
N ALA A 258 -10.13 -4.69 -5.23
CA ALA A 258 -11.08 -3.68 -4.78
C ALA A 258 -11.93 -4.29 -3.64
N PRO A 259 -12.79 -3.51 -2.96
CA PRO A 259 -13.73 -4.02 -1.96
C PRO A 259 -14.87 -4.83 -2.58
N TRP A 260 -14.53 -5.83 -3.41
CA TRP A 260 -15.47 -6.77 -4.04
C TRP A 260 -16.31 -7.51 -3.00
N GLY A 261 -17.57 -7.74 -3.33
CA GLY A 261 -18.56 -8.34 -2.42
C GLY A 261 -19.21 -7.33 -1.48
N SER A 262 -18.80 -6.05 -1.50
CA SER A 262 -19.48 -4.98 -0.77
C SER A 262 -20.63 -4.40 -1.61
N LYS A 263 -21.81 -4.30 -1.00
CA LYS A 263 -22.99 -3.64 -1.57
C LYS A 263 -23.62 -2.75 -0.50
N LEU A 264 -23.18 -1.50 -0.41
CA LEU A 264 -23.66 -0.60 0.62
C LEU A 264 -23.67 0.86 0.18
N VAL A 265 -24.51 1.62 0.87
CA VAL A 265 -24.52 3.08 0.83
C VAL A 265 -24.32 3.56 2.26
N LYS A 266 -23.32 4.41 2.51
CA LYS A 266 -23.14 5.04 3.81
C LYS A 266 -22.85 6.53 3.69
N VAL A 267 -23.20 7.29 4.71
CA VAL A 267 -22.85 8.71 4.78
C VAL A 267 -22.18 8.96 6.12
N GLY A 268 -20.88 9.24 6.11
CA GLY A 268 -20.18 9.70 7.29
C GLY A 268 -20.53 11.16 7.57
N LEU A 269 -20.92 11.46 8.80
CA LEU A 269 -21.13 12.82 9.30
C LEU A 269 -20.30 12.97 10.56
N LYS A 270 -19.31 13.87 10.53
CA LYS A 270 -18.48 14.18 11.68
C LYS A 270 -18.57 15.67 11.98
N ALA A 271 -19.07 16.03 13.15
CA ALA A 271 -19.05 17.40 13.65
C ALA A 271 -18.03 17.48 14.79
N GLU A 272 -17.12 18.44 14.73
CA GLU A 272 -16.13 18.72 15.77
C GLU A 272 -16.24 20.17 16.19
N ALA A 273 -16.29 20.44 17.49
CA ALA A 273 -16.43 21.77 18.05
C ALA A 273 -15.35 22.00 19.12
N GLY A 274 -14.52 23.02 18.91
CA GLY A 274 -13.64 23.53 19.96
C GLY A 274 -14.47 24.27 20.99
N VAL A 275 -14.75 23.62 22.13
CA VAL A 275 -15.53 24.21 23.23
C VAL A 275 -14.67 25.24 23.97
N THR A 276 -13.40 24.91 24.17
CA THR A 276 -12.31 25.78 24.62
C THR A 276 -11.03 25.41 23.86
N ASP A 277 -9.91 26.10 24.12
CA ASP A 277 -8.62 25.78 23.50
C ASP A 277 -8.14 24.35 23.84
N GLU A 278 -8.50 23.84 25.02
CA GLU A 278 -8.14 22.49 25.48
C GLU A 278 -9.26 21.45 25.34
N VAL A 279 -10.50 21.86 25.06
CA VAL A 279 -11.66 20.94 25.08
C VAL A 279 -12.31 20.87 23.71
N THR A 280 -12.35 19.67 23.14
CA THR A 280 -13.02 19.38 21.88
C THR A 280 -14.19 18.42 22.09
N PHE A 281 -15.36 18.79 21.59
CA PHE A 281 -16.50 17.88 21.48
C PHE A 281 -16.59 17.37 20.05
N SER A 282 -16.84 16.08 19.85
CA SER A 282 -17.11 15.50 18.55
C SER A 282 -18.33 14.60 18.55
N ALA A 283 -19.04 14.60 17.42
CA ALA A 283 -20.15 13.71 17.16
C ALA A 283 -19.99 13.12 15.76
N GLU A 284 -19.95 11.79 15.68
CA GLU A 284 -19.84 11.03 14.46
C GLU A 284 -21.08 10.15 14.27
N LEU A 285 -21.64 10.17 13.07
CA LEU A 285 -22.77 9.34 12.67
C LEU A 285 -22.45 8.72 11.31
N THR A 286 -22.69 7.43 11.17
CA THR A 286 -22.42 6.72 9.90
C THR A 286 -23.64 5.90 9.46
N PRO A 287 -24.80 6.54 9.16
CA PRO A 287 -25.95 5.84 8.57
C PRO A 287 -25.49 4.97 7.41
N THR A 288 -25.79 3.68 7.50
CA THR A 288 -25.38 2.67 6.52
C THR A 288 -26.60 1.87 6.09
N TYR A 289 -26.79 1.75 4.78
CA TYR A 289 -27.76 0.85 4.18
C TYR A 289 -26.99 -0.26 3.46
N ASP A 290 -27.11 -1.47 3.99
CA ASP A 290 -26.62 -2.68 3.35
C ASP A 290 -27.64 -3.13 2.30
N LEU A 291 -27.23 -3.10 1.03
CA LEU A 291 -28.07 -3.44 -0.10
C LEU A 291 -28.27 -4.95 -0.24
N ASP A 292 -27.31 -5.77 0.21
CA ASP A 292 -27.37 -7.22 0.11
C ASP A 292 -28.23 -7.82 1.23
N ALA A 293 -28.02 -7.36 2.47
CA ALA A 293 -28.83 -7.72 3.62
C ALA A 293 -30.19 -7.00 3.65
N ASN A 294 -30.37 -5.96 2.82
CA ASN A 294 -31.54 -5.09 2.81
C ASN A 294 -31.87 -4.54 4.21
N SER A 295 -30.85 -4.01 4.88
CA SER A 295 -30.91 -3.56 6.27
C SER A 295 -30.28 -2.18 6.45
N PHE A 296 -30.80 -1.44 7.42
CA PHE A 296 -30.27 -0.14 7.83
C PHE A 296 -29.66 -0.22 9.22
N SER A 297 -28.49 0.39 9.41
CA SER A 297 -27.86 0.60 10.71
C SER A 297 -27.43 2.06 10.89
N LEU A 298 -27.41 2.52 12.14
CA LEU A 298 -26.91 3.85 12.49
C LEU A 298 -25.88 3.77 13.62
N PRO A 299 -24.62 3.47 13.30
CA PRO A 299 -23.51 3.73 14.21
C PRO A 299 -23.44 5.20 14.60
N VAL A 300 -23.29 5.45 15.90
CA VAL A 300 -23.15 6.79 16.47
C VAL A 300 -22.03 6.78 17.49
N THR A 301 -21.15 7.78 17.44
CA THR A 301 -20.14 8.02 18.47
C THR A 301 -20.21 9.48 18.90
N LEU A 302 -20.32 9.72 20.20
CA LEU A 302 -20.17 11.04 20.79
C LEU A 302 -18.90 11.02 21.63
N ALA A 303 -18.03 12.01 21.48
CA ALA A 303 -16.80 12.08 22.27
C ALA A 303 -16.54 13.49 22.80
N LEU A 304 -15.89 13.54 23.94
CA LEU A 304 -15.34 14.75 24.54
C LEU A 304 -13.87 14.47 24.83
N ALA A 305 -13.00 15.27 24.23
CA ALA A 305 -11.57 15.22 24.44
C ALA A 305 -11.12 16.48 25.21
N TYR A 306 -10.20 16.28 26.13
CA TYR A 306 -9.42 17.32 26.79
C TYR A 306 -7.95 17.06 26.51
N ASP A 307 -7.23 18.09 26.06
CA ASP A 307 -5.80 17.99 25.77
C ASP A 307 -5.06 19.23 26.27
N SER A 308 -3.97 19.01 26.98
CA SER A 308 -3.11 20.03 27.58
C SER A 308 -1.69 19.49 27.74
N ASP A 309 -0.72 20.38 27.96
CA ASP A 309 0.69 20.01 28.15
C ASP A 309 0.94 18.94 29.23
N MET A 310 0.04 18.79 30.21
CA MET A 310 0.21 17.88 31.35
C MET A 310 -0.74 16.69 31.34
N ALA A 311 -1.85 16.77 30.61
CA ALA A 311 -2.91 15.79 30.70
C ALA A 311 -3.75 15.73 29.44
N GLU A 312 -4.03 14.49 29.04
CA GLU A 312 -4.94 14.12 27.95
C GLU A 312 -6.07 13.28 28.55
N ALA A 313 -7.31 13.63 28.27
CA ALA A 313 -8.46 12.83 28.65
C ALA A 313 -9.44 12.69 27.49
N ASN A 314 -10.07 11.54 27.37
CA ASN A 314 -11.12 11.31 26.40
C ASN A 314 -12.26 10.55 27.07
N VAL A 315 -13.50 10.95 26.81
CA VAL A 315 -14.69 10.18 27.12
C VAL A 315 -15.50 10.04 25.85
N SER A 316 -15.88 8.82 25.49
CA SER A 316 -16.74 8.54 24.36
C SER A 316 -17.93 7.67 24.77
N ALA A 317 -19.03 7.85 24.06
CA ALA A 317 -20.19 6.97 24.08
C ALA A 317 -20.48 6.53 22.65
N SER A 318 -20.48 5.21 22.42
CA SER A 318 -20.66 4.61 21.10
C SER A 318 -21.85 3.66 21.08
N TRP A 319 -22.57 3.69 19.96
CA TRP A 319 -23.63 2.77 19.59
C TRP A 319 -23.21 2.12 18.27
N ASP A 320 -23.22 0.78 18.22
CA ASP A 320 -23.03 0.06 16.95
C ASP A 320 -24.25 0.26 16.03
N ASP A 321 -25.45 0.34 16.62
CA ASP A 321 -26.68 0.68 15.93
C ASP A 321 -27.67 1.38 16.87
N ALA A 322 -27.73 2.70 16.80
CA ALA A 322 -28.61 3.53 17.62
C ALA A 322 -30.11 3.34 17.30
N VAL A 323 -30.46 2.76 16.15
CA VAL A 323 -31.87 2.52 15.77
C VAL A 323 -32.33 1.14 16.23
N ALA A 324 -31.58 0.10 15.91
CA ALA A 324 -31.98 -1.27 16.27
C ALA A 324 -31.67 -1.61 17.74
N SER A 325 -30.63 -1.01 18.31
CA SER A 325 -30.10 -1.35 19.65
C SER A 325 -29.77 -0.11 20.47
N ALA A 326 -30.73 0.80 20.62
CA ALA A 326 -30.55 2.10 21.29
C ALA A 326 -29.98 2.02 22.74
N THR A 327 -30.18 0.90 23.44
CA THR A 327 -29.66 0.67 24.81
C THR A 327 -28.31 -0.03 24.84
N ASN A 328 -27.79 -0.51 23.71
CA ASN A 328 -26.49 -1.16 23.61
C ASN A 328 -25.40 -0.11 23.39
N VAL A 329 -25.11 0.62 24.46
CA VAL A 329 -24.11 1.70 24.47
C VAL A 329 -22.84 1.21 25.15
N THR A 330 -21.70 1.50 24.56
CA THR A 330 -20.40 1.37 25.22
C THR A 330 -19.91 2.78 25.57
N ILE A 331 -19.50 2.97 26.82
CA ILE A 331 -18.90 4.21 27.29
C ILE A 331 -17.45 3.92 27.60
N ASP A 332 -16.53 4.57 26.90
CA ASP A 332 -15.10 4.47 27.15
C ASP A 332 -14.58 5.79 27.71
N ALA A 333 -13.65 5.71 28.65
CA ALA A 333 -12.98 6.85 29.23
C ALA A 333 -11.51 6.55 29.43
N ASN A 334 -10.64 7.44 28.97
CA ASN A 334 -9.20 7.33 29.12
C ASN A 334 -8.63 8.65 29.69
N LEU A 335 -7.61 8.53 30.50
CA LEU A 335 -6.86 9.64 31.09
C LEU A 335 -5.38 9.28 31.07
N THR A 336 -4.56 10.19 30.56
CA THR A 336 -3.11 10.16 30.70
C THR A 336 -2.69 11.47 31.34
N VAL A 337 -1.93 11.38 32.44
CA VAL A 337 -1.35 12.54 33.13
C VAL A 337 0.15 12.36 33.21
N THR A 338 0.89 13.29 32.64
CA THR A 338 2.34 13.38 32.76
C THR A 338 2.66 14.50 33.75
N ALA A 339 2.63 14.14 35.04
CA ALA A 339 2.75 15.12 36.12
C ALA A 339 4.15 15.78 36.18
N VAL A 340 5.18 15.03 35.77
CA VAL A 340 6.57 15.46 35.56
C VAL A 340 7.17 14.61 34.44
N GLU A 341 8.28 15.04 33.82
CA GLU A 341 8.93 14.37 32.66
C GLU A 341 9.07 12.84 32.81
N ASN A 342 9.24 12.36 34.04
CA ASN A 342 9.50 10.96 34.33
C ASN A 342 8.33 10.20 34.93
N LEU A 343 7.18 10.83 35.21
CA LEU A 343 6.04 10.16 35.87
C LEU A 343 4.78 10.29 35.01
N THR A 344 4.31 9.15 34.52
CA THR A 344 3.06 9.06 33.77
C THR A 344 2.06 8.19 34.53
N VAL A 345 0.85 8.71 34.71
CA VAL A 345 -0.30 7.96 35.24
C VAL A 345 -1.32 7.84 34.13
N LYS A 346 -1.72 6.61 33.82
CA LYS A 346 -2.80 6.28 32.91
C LYS A 346 -3.95 5.68 33.69
N ALA A 347 -5.17 6.03 33.32
CA ALA A 347 -6.36 5.37 33.81
C ALA A 347 -7.32 5.17 32.64
N ALA A 348 -8.00 4.04 32.63
CA ALA A 348 -9.04 3.75 31.66
C ALA A 348 -10.27 3.17 32.38
N ALA A 349 -11.45 3.42 31.83
CA ALA A 349 -12.68 2.80 32.25
C ALA A 349 -13.54 2.50 31.03
N GLN A 350 -14.25 1.39 31.07
CA GLN A 350 -15.22 0.99 30.06
C GLN A 350 -16.50 0.54 30.75
N TYR A 351 -17.64 1.02 30.29
CA TYR A 351 -18.95 0.62 30.77
C TYR A 351 -19.83 0.15 29.61
N LYS A 352 -20.27 -1.11 29.66
CA LYS A 352 -21.18 -1.71 28.68
C LYS A 352 -22.60 -1.67 29.25
N VAL A 353 -23.46 -0.80 28.71
CA VAL A 353 -24.82 -0.55 29.25
C VAL A 353 -25.70 -1.78 29.12
N ALA A 354 -25.62 -2.52 28.01
CA ALA A 354 -26.48 -3.68 27.76
C ALA A 354 -26.25 -4.83 28.74
N THR A 355 -24.99 -5.07 29.13
CA THR A 355 -24.60 -6.13 30.07
C THR A 355 -24.46 -5.61 31.51
N ASN A 356 -24.48 -4.29 31.70
CA ASN A 356 -24.24 -3.63 32.98
C ASN A 356 -22.86 -4.02 33.58
N GLU A 357 -21.84 -4.06 32.73
CA GLU A 357 -20.47 -4.41 33.08
C GLU A 357 -19.58 -3.17 33.13
N LEU A 358 -18.77 -3.04 34.17
CA LEU A 358 -17.79 -1.96 34.36
C LEU A 358 -16.38 -2.54 34.48
N GLY A 359 -15.51 -2.19 33.55
CA GLY A 359 -14.08 -2.40 33.62
C GLY A 359 -13.35 -1.12 33.93
N TYR A 360 -12.24 -1.21 34.67
CA TYR A 360 -11.34 -0.09 34.88
C TYR A 360 -9.90 -0.55 35.04
N ASN A 361 -8.95 0.33 34.76
CA ASN A 361 -7.57 0.15 35.14
C ASN A 361 -6.90 1.47 35.53
N VAL A 362 -5.78 1.34 36.23
CA VAL A 362 -4.83 2.40 36.53
C VAL A 362 -3.44 1.81 36.32
N ASP A 363 -2.62 2.51 35.55
CA ASP A 363 -1.20 2.25 35.36
C ASP A 363 -0.41 3.49 35.78
N ALA A 364 0.58 3.32 36.66
CA ALA A 364 1.49 4.38 37.03
C ALA A 364 2.91 3.94 36.73
N SER A 365 3.63 4.74 35.96
CA SER A 365 4.98 4.41 35.49
C SER A 365 5.95 5.56 35.74
N TYR A 366 7.17 5.19 36.13
CA TYR A 366 8.27 6.10 36.33
C TYR A 366 9.47 5.72 35.47
N VAL A 367 9.99 6.66 34.69
CA VAL A 367 11.16 6.49 33.82
C VAL A 367 12.41 7.06 34.49
N TYR A 368 13.45 6.26 34.59
CA TYR A 368 14.76 6.65 35.09
C TYR A 368 15.86 6.16 34.15
N GLY A 369 16.30 7.02 33.23
CA GLY A 369 17.24 6.66 32.18
C GLY A 369 16.66 5.55 31.28
N PRO A 370 17.36 4.42 31.07
CA PRO A 370 16.86 3.31 30.26
C PRO A 370 15.83 2.42 30.98
N LEU A 371 15.55 2.68 32.27
CA LEU A 371 14.66 1.86 33.09
C LEU A 371 13.28 2.49 33.21
N THR A 372 12.24 1.70 33.06
CA THR A 372 10.86 2.06 33.39
C THR A 372 10.36 1.11 34.47
N THR A 373 9.99 1.66 35.63
CA THR A 373 9.31 0.91 36.70
C THR A 373 7.85 1.32 36.74
N GLY A 374 6.94 0.41 37.06
CA GLY A 374 5.54 0.78 37.15
C GLY A 374 4.68 -0.23 37.87
N PHE A 375 3.43 0.18 38.07
CA PHE A 375 2.38 -0.56 38.73
C PHE A 375 1.13 -0.51 37.89
N PHE A 376 0.52 -1.67 37.67
CA PHE A 376 -0.79 -1.80 37.04
C PHE A 376 -1.79 -2.37 38.05
N PHE A 377 -3.03 -1.89 37.99
CA PHE A 377 -4.17 -2.44 38.72
C PHE A 377 -5.46 -2.24 37.95
N GLY A 378 -6.26 -3.30 37.79
CA GLY A 378 -7.55 -3.16 37.13
C GLY A 378 -8.23 -4.48 36.76
N THR A 379 -9.46 -4.36 36.26
CA THR A 379 -10.22 -5.43 35.59
C THR A 379 -10.23 -5.27 34.07
N LEU A 380 -9.87 -4.08 33.57
CA LEU A 380 -9.77 -3.77 32.13
C LEU A 380 -8.35 -4.01 31.64
N PHE A 381 -8.09 -5.13 30.98
CA PHE A 381 -6.78 -5.48 30.43
C PHE A 381 -6.90 -6.55 29.34
N ASP A 382 -5.89 -6.59 28.47
CA ASP A 382 -5.75 -7.61 27.44
C ASP A 382 -5.29 -8.92 28.10
N SER A 383 -6.17 -9.93 28.14
CA SER A 383 -5.89 -11.26 28.67
C SER A 383 -5.60 -12.30 27.57
N ASN A 384 -5.88 -11.98 26.31
CA ASN A 384 -5.83 -12.89 25.17
C ASN A 384 -4.66 -12.59 24.19
N SER A 385 -3.92 -11.50 24.44
CA SER A 385 -2.80 -10.98 23.65
C SER A 385 -3.16 -10.55 22.23
N ASP A 386 -4.40 -10.09 22.00
CA ASP A 386 -4.85 -9.55 20.71
C ASP A 386 -4.59 -8.03 20.56
N GLY A 387 -4.07 -7.38 21.61
CA GLY A 387 -3.78 -5.95 21.65
C GLY A 387 -4.95 -5.08 22.13
N THR A 388 -6.09 -5.68 22.47
CA THR A 388 -7.32 -4.98 22.89
C THR A 388 -7.64 -5.30 24.35
N ALA A 389 -7.98 -4.28 25.14
CA ALA A 389 -8.34 -4.49 26.53
C ALA A 389 -9.81 -4.93 26.67
N ASP A 390 -10.03 -6.02 27.40
CA ASP A 390 -11.36 -6.54 27.74
C ASP A 390 -11.70 -6.33 29.22
N ILE A 391 -12.99 -6.30 29.54
CA ILE A 391 -13.48 -6.37 30.92
C ILE A 391 -13.37 -7.83 31.39
N ASN A 392 -12.51 -8.07 32.38
CA ASN A 392 -12.32 -9.39 32.97
C ASN A 392 -13.11 -9.54 34.29
N ASP A 393 -13.62 -10.74 34.56
CA ASP A 393 -14.37 -11.08 35.79
C ASP A 393 -13.51 -11.09 37.06
N TYR A 394 -12.21 -10.86 36.93
CA TYR A 394 -11.24 -10.80 38.01
C TYR A 394 -10.36 -9.56 37.88
N PHE A 395 -9.88 -9.07 39.03
CA PHE A 395 -8.89 -8.00 39.02
C PHE A 395 -7.49 -8.58 38.89
N THR A 396 -6.62 -7.87 38.19
CA THR A 396 -5.18 -8.14 38.14
C THR A 396 -4.41 -6.95 38.70
N TRP A 397 -3.22 -7.24 39.22
CA TRP A 397 -2.25 -6.23 39.58
C TRP A 397 -0.86 -6.79 39.41
N TYR A 398 0.08 -5.94 39.00
CA TYR A 398 1.48 -6.32 38.90
C TYR A 398 2.39 -5.11 39.03
N LEU A 399 3.59 -5.35 39.54
CA LEU A 399 4.71 -4.44 39.46
C LEU A 399 5.61 -4.89 38.33
N TYR A 400 6.10 -3.95 37.53
CA TYR A 400 7.00 -4.27 36.43
C TYR A 400 8.23 -3.38 36.42
N LEU A 401 9.30 -3.93 35.88
CA LEU A 401 10.53 -3.24 35.56
C LEU A 401 10.89 -3.60 34.11
N LYS A 402 10.92 -2.61 33.23
CA LYS A 402 11.30 -2.73 31.81
C LYS A 402 12.60 -1.96 31.60
N ALA A 403 13.48 -2.50 30.77
CA ALA A 403 14.69 -1.81 30.33
C ALA A 403 14.64 -1.66 28.81
N SER A 404 14.79 -0.44 28.31
CA SER A 404 14.89 -0.14 26.88
C SER A 404 16.20 0.58 26.63
N VAL A 405 17.01 0.02 25.74
CA VAL A 405 18.30 0.58 25.34
C VAL A 405 18.23 0.78 23.83
N ALA A 406 18.23 2.04 23.39
CA ALA A 406 18.45 2.39 22.00
C ALA A 406 19.96 2.35 21.72
N PHE A 407 20.36 1.64 20.66
CA PHE A 407 21.75 1.56 20.20
C PHE A 407 22.03 2.56 19.09
#